data_AF-A0A661XQG8-F1
#
_entry.id   AF-A0A661XQG8-F1
#
_cell.length_a   1.000
_cell.length_b   1.000
_cell.length_c   1.000
_cell.angle_alpha   90.00
_cell.angle_beta   90.00
_cell.angle_gamma   90.00
#
_symmetry.space_group_name_H-M   'P 1'
#
loop_
_entity.id
_entity.type
_entity.pdbx_description
1 polymer ?
#
loop_
_entity_poly.entity_id
_entity_poly.type
_entity_poly.pdbx_seq_one_letter_code
_entity_poly.pdbx_strand_id
1 'polypeptide(L)'
;MLNKYIMIKFKSTYMAIALGVILSSCAYNLDDANPPRPLDGPAGSAATPTGDTFTATDTGDDTWTYVHKGGVITFNIDIVDAPGLISAIDVTLANSAQPEDLGTVVTSLGTAEGNSAGTVSVTYTAGNEAGDEEITIVVSDGQDPAKLLTFTYPTIRIADTDCFTDQLLIGFYDTVTDGHDGLSGLDFTGLASTVEIYMRGDNHPGKYRFSDGSFGLYVEQGFGGNFIHVYMCDNQVLDADEEFAGNYTGTITADGVLTITWSNTFGDSGVTVMTPQ
;
A
#
# COMPACT_ATOMS: atom_id res chain seq x y z
N MET A 1 -39.12 52.94 15.76
CA MET A 1 -38.21 51.87 15.30
C MET A 1 -37.37 52.45 14.18
N LEU A 2 -36.08 52.62 14.45
CA LEU A 2 -35.14 53.44 13.68
C LEU A 2 -34.44 52.55 12.64
N ASN A 3 -34.66 52.78 11.34
CA ASN A 3 -33.87 52.13 10.28
C ASN A 3 -32.91 53.19 9.70
N LYS A 4 -31.64 53.14 10.12
CA LYS A 4 -30.59 54.02 9.61
C LYS A 4 -29.95 53.39 8.37
N TYR A 5 -30.17 54.01 7.21
CA TYR A 5 -29.39 53.73 6.01
C TYR A 5 -27.96 54.25 6.18
N ILE A 6 -26.99 53.34 6.20
CA ILE A 6 -25.57 53.66 6.10
C ILE A 6 -25.25 53.82 4.60
N MET A 7 -25.32 55.04 4.09
CA MET A 7 -24.73 55.40 2.79
C MET A 7 -23.26 55.79 3.03
N ILE A 8 -22.35 54.82 2.89
CA ILE A 8 -20.91 55.09 2.89
C ILE A 8 -20.55 55.70 1.54
N LYS A 9 -20.15 56.98 1.53
CA LYS A 9 -19.50 57.62 0.39
C LYS A 9 -18.11 57.02 0.21
N PHE A 10 -17.98 55.98 -0.60
CA PHE A 10 -16.68 55.53 -1.07
C PHE A 10 -16.11 56.59 -2.04
N LYS A 11 -14.89 57.07 -1.78
CA LYS A 11 -14.17 57.93 -2.73
C LYS A 11 -13.94 57.12 -4.02
N SER A 12 -14.14 57.74 -5.19
CA SER A 12 -14.08 57.10 -6.51
C SER A 12 -12.79 56.30 -6.76
N THR A 13 -11.69 56.68 -6.11
CA THR A 13 -10.40 56.00 -6.18
C THR A 13 -10.43 54.59 -5.58
N TYR A 14 -11.14 54.37 -4.47
CA TYR A 14 -11.25 53.03 -3.86
C TYR A 14 -12.16 52.10 -4.66
N MET A 15 -13.15 52.66 -5.36
CA MET A 15 -14.03 51.88 -6.24
C MET A 15 -13.28 51.41 -7.50
N ALA A 16 -12.37 52.24 -8.04
CA ALA A 16 -11.51 51.85 -9.15
C ALA A 16 -10.51 50.74 -8.79
N ILE A 17 -9.91 50.81 -7.58
CA ILE A 17 -8.98 49.78 -7.10
C ILE A 17 -9.73 48.47 -6.81
N ALA A 18 -10.89 48.53 -6.16
CA ALA A 18 -11.70 47.33 -5.90
C ALA A 18 -12.17 46.67 -7.21
N LEU A 19 -12.58 47.45 -8.21
CA LEU A 19 -12.95 46.91 -9.52
C LEU A 19 -11.75 46.29 -10.25
N GLY A 20 -10.56 46.89 -10.13
CA GLY A 20 -9.32 46.33 -10.67
C GLY A 20 -8.93 44.99 -10.06
N VAL A 21 -9.06 44.86 -8.73
CA VAL A 21 -8.79 43.60 -8.01
C VAL A 21 -9.80 42.50 -8.37
N ILE A 22 -11.09 42.86 -8.49
CA ILE A 22 -12.13 41.91 -8.92
C ILE A 22 -11.84 41.43 -10.36
N LEU A 23 -11.56 42.35 -11.29
CA LEU A 23 -11.26 42.01 -12.68
C LEU A 23 -9.96 41.19 -12.83
N SER A 24 -8.93 41.45 -12.02
CA SER A 24 -7.71 40.63 -12.01
C SER A 24 -7.91 39.26 -11.37
N SER A 25 -8.81 39.14 -10.39
CA SER A 25 -9.16 37.84 -9.78
C SER A 25 -10.00 36.95 -10.71
N CYS A 26 -10.75 37.54 -11.64
CA CYS A 26 -11.42 36.78 -12.71
C CYS A 26 -10.46 36.36 -13.83
N ALA A 27 -9.38 37.11 -14.06
CA ALA A 27 -8.41 36.80 -15.11
C ALA A 27 -7.46 35.65 -14.74
N TYR A 28 -7.15 35.46 -13.45
CA TYR A 28 -6.33 34.34 -12.99
C TYR A 28 -6.99 32.97 -13.15
N ASN A 29 -8.30 32.93 -13.40
CA ASN A 29 -9.05 31.69 -13.68
C ASN A 29 -9.32 31.48 -15.17
N LEU A 30 -8.84 32.33 -16.08
CA LEU A 30 -9.11 32.17 -17.52
C LEU A 30 -8.31 31.01 -18.16
N ASP A 31 -7.14 30.67 -17.61
CA ASP A 31 -6.38 29.49 -18.07
C ASP A 31 -7.01 28.18 -17.58
N ASP A 32 -7.71 28.19 -16.43
CA ASP A 32 -8.57 27.09 -15.93
C ASP A 32 -10.00 27.15 -16.49
N ALA A 33 -10.40 28.25 -17.14
CA ALA A 33 -11.72 28.45 -17.73
C ALA A 33 -11.68 28.50 -19.27
N ASN A 34 -10.66 27.91 -19.88
CA ASN A 34 -10.72 27.66 -21.31
C ASN A 34 -11.81 26.60 -21.52
N PRO A 35 -12.96 26.94 -22.15
CA PRO A 35 -14.02 25.97 -22.34
C PRO A 35 -13.44 24.81 -23.13
N PRO A 36 -13.77 23.56 -22.75
CA PRO A 36 -13.24 22.40 -23.43
C PRO A 36 -13.47 22.50 -24.92
N ARG A 37 -12.39 22.37 -25.69
CA ARG A 37 -12.47 22.41 -27.14
C ARG A 37 -12.88 21.04 -27.65
N PRO A 38 -13.54 20.95 -28.81
CA PRO A 38 -13.83 19.66 -29.46
C PRO A 38 -12.61 18.81 -29.79
N LEU A 39 -11.39 19.30 -29.57
CA LEU A 39 -10.13 18.57 -29.73
C LEU A 39 -9.43 18.32 -28.39
N ASP A 40 -10.03 18.65 -27.26
CA ASP A 40 -9.49 18.30 -25.94
C ASP A 40 -9.96 16.89 -25.59
N GLY A 41 -9.12 16.12 -24.90
CA GLY A 41 -9.48 14.78 -24.43
C GLY A 41 -10.30 14.82 -23.15
N PRO A 42 -10.81 13.68 -22.69
CA PRO A 42 -11.49 13.62 -21.41
C PRO A 42 -10.55 14.08 -20.28
N ALA A 43 -11.08 14.84 -19.34
CA ALA A 43 -10.40 15.32 -18.15
C ALA A 43 -11.11 14.79 -16.91
N GLY A 44 -10.34 14.33 -15.93
CA GLY A 44 -10.88 13.75 -14.71
C GLY A 44 -9.82 13.56 -13.64
N SER A 45 -10.26 13.16 -12.46
CA SER A 45 -9.40 12.79 -11.35
C SER A 45 -9.72 11.38 -10.89
N ALA A 46 -8.68 10.58 -10.66
CA ALA A 46 -8.83 9.31 -9.98
C ALA A 46 -9.22 9.57 -8.52
N ALA A 47 -10.25 8.88 -8.01
CA ALA A 47 -10.47 8.81 -6.58
C ALA A 47 -9.51 7.78 -5.96
N THR A 48 -9.25 7.93 -4.66
CA THR A 48 -8.52 6.94 -3.88
C THR A 48 -9.23 5.58 -3.97
N PRO A 49 -8.52 4.47 -4.23
CA PRO A 49 -9.12 3.15 -4.26
C PRO A 49 -9.78 2.84 -2.91
N THR A 50 -10.96 2.21 -2.95
CA THR A 50 -11.73 1.83 -1.74
C THR A 50 -12.00 0.33 -1.76
N GLY A 51 -12.00 -0.34 -0.60
CA GLY A 51 -12.26 -1.77 -0.51
C GLY A 51 -11.38 -2.45 0.53
N ASP A 52 -11.08 -3.73 0.30
CA ASP A 52 -10.25 -4.58 1.15
C ASP A 52 -8.76 -4.27 0.97
N THR A 53 -8.39 -3.00 1.18
CA THR A 53 -7.01 -2.54 1.10
C THR A 53 -6.44 -2.32 2.48
N PHE A 54 -5.14 -2.61 2.61
CA PHE A 54 -4.34 -2.08 3.71
C PHE A 54 -3.07 -1.44 3.14
N THR A 55 -2.61 -0.40 3.81
CA THR A 55 -1.37 0.31 3.44
C THR A 55 -0.29 -0.05 4.42
N ALA A 56 0.87 -0.48 3.92
CA ALA A 56 2.06 -0.58 4.74
C ALA A 56 3.16 0.32 4.17
N THR A 57 3.83 1.02 5.07
CA THR A 57 4.94 1.92 4.76
C THR A 57 6.22 1.19 5.14
N ASP A 58 7.12 1.01 4.17
CA ASP A 58 8.47 0.53 4.46
C ASP A 58 9.29 1.68 5.08
N THR A 59 10.32 1.34 5.85
CA THR A 59 11.33 2.22 6.44
C THR A 59 12.03 3.18 5.46
N GLY A 60 11.78 3.03 4.15
CA GLY A 60 12.27 3.88 3.05
C GLY A 60 11.27 4.89 2.47
N ASP A 61 10.16 5.21 3.16
CA ASP A 61 9.08 6.12 2.71
C ASP A 61 8.18 5.61 1.56
N ASP A 62 8.42 4.40 1.03
CA ASP A 62 7.54 3.80 0.03
C ASP A 62 6.26 3.27 0.70
N THR A 63 5.10 3.78 0.25
CA THR A 63 3.78 3.31 0.68
C THR A 63 3.21 2.36 -0.36
N TRP A 64 2.95 1.12 0.05
CA TRP A 64 2.39 0.09 -0.80
C TRP A 64 0.94 -0.18 -0.45
N THR A 65 0.11 -0.42 -1.48
CA THR A 65 -1.28 -0.86 -1.31
C THR A 65 -1.33 -2.37 -1.49
N TYR A 66 -1.80 -3.06 -0.46
CA TYR A 66 -1.98 -4.50 -0.46
C TYR A 66 -3.45 -4.87 -0.51
N VAL A 67 -3.73 -6.03 -1.10
CA VAL A 67 -5.06 -6.63 -1.18
C VAL A 67 -4.91 -8.11 -0.86
N HIS A 68 -5.85 -8.65 -0.10
CA HIS A 68 -5.90 -10.09 0.14
C HIS A 68 -6.17 -10.88 -1.15
N LYS A 69 -5.71 -12.14 -1.24
CA LYS A 69 -6.19 -13.09 -2.27
C LYS A 69 -7.73 -13.07 -2.34
N GLY A 70 -8.28 -12.89 -3.54
CA GLY A 70 -9.73 -12.73 -3.75
C GLY A 70 -10.35 -11.45 -3.16
N GLY A 71 -9.56 -10.57 -2.55
CA GLY A 71 -10.00 -9.29 -2.02
C GLY A 71 -10.41 -8.33 -3.14
N VAL A 72 -11.32 -7.42 -2.82
CA VAL A 72 -11.95 -6.55 -3.81
C VAL A 72 -11.56 -5.09 -3.60
N ILE A 73 -11.07 -4.45 -4.66
CA ILE A 73 -10.88 -2.99 -4.72
C ILE A 73 -11.85 -2.39 -5.74
N THR A 74 -12.41 -1.23 -5.41
CA THR A 74 -13.15 -0.40 -6.35
C THR A 74 -12.46 0.94 -6.54
N PHE A 75 -12.20 1.27 -7.80
CA PHE A 75 -11.76 2.58 -8.28
C PHE A 75 -12.96 3.35 -8.81
N ASN A 76 -13.22 4.52 -8.22
CA ASN A 76 -14.18 5.47 -8.75
C ASN A 76 -13.42 6.58 -9.45
N ILE A 77 -13.74 6.85 -10.72
CA ILE A 77 -13.05 7.85 -11.52
C ILE A 77 -14.06 8.92 -11.89
N ASP A 78 -13.82 10.13 -11.41
CA ASP A 78 -14.67 11.28 -11.69
C ASP A 78 -14.20 11.95 -12.98
N ILE A 79 -15.03 11.86 -14.01
CA ILE A 79 -14.85 12.53 -15.29
C ILE A 79 -15.52 13.89 -15.21
N VAL A 80 -14.72 14.93 -15.30
CA VAL A 80 -15.15 16.34 -15.22
C VAL A 80 -15.63 16.82 -16.58
N ASP A 81 -14.95 16.39 -17.65
CA ASP A 81 -15.34 16.70 -19.01
C ASP A 81 -14.89 15.62 -20.00
N ALA A 82 -15.72 15.36 -21.01
CA ALA A 82 -15.48 14.42 -22.10
C ALA A 82 -16.20 14.96 -23.36
N PRO A 83 -15.50 15.74 -24.22
CA PRO A 83 -16.12 16.38 -25.38
C PRO A 83 -16.74 15.38 -26.38
N GLY A 84 -16.21 14.16 -26.46
CA GLY A 84 -16.80 13.05 -27.24
C GLY A 84 -17.93 12.28 -26.58
N LEU A 85 -18.34 12.65 -25.36
CA LEU A 85 -19.15 11.84 -24.45
C LEU A 85 -18.43 10.55 -24.03
N ILE A 86 -18.54 10.18 -22.76
CA ILE A 86 -17.92 8.96 -22.23
C ILE A 86 -18.50 7.75 -22.96
N SER A 87 -17.65 6.92 -23.57
CA SER A 87 -18.08 5.85 -24.48
C SER A 87 -17.65 4.46 -24.03
N ALA A 88 -16.43 4.30 -23.53
CA ALA A 88 -15.90 3.02 -23.09
C ALA A 88 -14.86 3.15 -21.97
N ILE A 89 -14.65 2.03 -21.29
CA ILE A 89 -13.62 1.86 -20.27
C ILE A 89 -12.91 0.53 -20.51
N ASP A 90 -11.60 0.62 -20.67
CA ASP A 90 -10.71 -0.51 -20.89
C ASP A 90 -9.77 -0.65 -19.69
N VAL A 91 -9.55 -1.88 -19.26
CA VAL A 91 -8.66 -2.18 -18.13
C VAL A 91 -7.64 -3.22 -18.56
N THR A 92 -6.37 -2.91 -18.33
CA THR A 92 -5.26 -3.82 -18.54
C THR A 92 -4.67 -4.21 -17.19
N LEU A 93 -4.53 -5.52 -16.98
CA LEU A 93 -3.77 -6.09 -15.86
C LEU A 93 -2.43 -6.61 -16.37
N ALA A 94 -1.36 -6.40 -15.60
CA ALA A 94 -0.02 -6.82 -15.95
C ALA A 94 0.80 -7.24 -14.71
N ASN A 95 2.05 -7.68 -14.95
CA ASN A 95 3.07 -8.05 -13.96
C ASN A 95 2.86 -9.35 -13.16
N SER A 96 1.81 -10.12 -13.46
CA SER A 96 1.73 -11.49 -12.94
C SER A 96 2.68 -12.45 -13.65
N ALA A 97 3.17 -13.45 -12.90
CA ALA A 97 4.08 -14.48 -13.40
C ALA A 97 3.42 -15.39 -14.46
N GLN A 98 2.12 -15.67 -14.30
CA GLN A 98 1.31 -16.35 -15.31
C GLN A 98 0.03 -15.55 -15.61
N PRO A 99 -0.46 -15.55 -16.87
CA PRO A 99 -1.68 -14.84 -17.22
C PRO A 99 -2.93 -15.31 -16.46
N GLU A 100 -2.99 -16.59 -16.07
CA GLU A 100 -4.09 -17.18 -15.30
C GLU A 100 -4.14 -16.74 -13.84
N ASP A 101 -3.05 -16.21 -13.31
CA ASP A 101 -2.93 -15.76 -11.93
C ASP A 101 -3.46 -14.32 -11.75
N LEU A 102 -3.68 -13.61 -12.87
CA LEU A 102 -4.22 -12.26 -12.86
C LEU A 102 -5.61 -12.23 -12.22
N GLY A 103 -5.87 -11.17 -11.46
CA GLY A 103 -7.20 -10.88 -10.97
C GLY A 103 -8.26 -10.71 -12.06
N THR A 104 -9.50 -10.47 -11.64
CA THR A 104 -10.62 -10.21 -12.55
C THR A 104 -11.11 -8.78 -12.39
N VAL A 105 -11.63 -8.21 -13.49
CA VAL A 105 -12.13 -6.84 -13.51
C VAL A 105 -13.57 -6.80 -14.00
N VAL A 106 -14.39 -6.06 -13.28
CA VAL A 106 -15.74 -5.65 -13.69
C VAL A 106 -15.74 -4.14 -13.83
N THR A 107 -16.13 -3.66 -15.01
CA THR A 107 -16.26 -2.22 -15.27
C THR A 107 -17.73 -1.82 -15.36
N SER A 108 -18.02 -0.58 -14.98
CA SER A 108 -19.35 0.01 -15.12
C SER A 108 -19.25 1.50 -15.40
N LEU A 109 -19.79 1.91 -16.55
CA LEU A 109 -20.00 3.30 -16.91
C LEU A 109 -21.22 3.91 -16.20
N GLY A 110 -22.14 3.07 -15.70
CA GLY A 110 -23.34 3.51 -14.98
C GLY A 110 -24.13 4.58 -15.74
N THR A 111 -24.45 5.69 -15.07
CA THR A 111 -25.12 6.84 -15.69
C THR A 111 -24.17 7.77 -16.43
N ALA A 112 -22.86 7.54 -16.41
CA ALA A 112 -21.88 8.39 -17.09
C ALA A 112 -21.81 8.11 -18.60
N GLU A 113 -22.22 6.92 -19.05
CA GLU A 113 -22.25 6.57 -20.47
C GLU A 113 -23.06 7.58 -21.29
N GLY A 114 -22.47 8.10 -22.37
CA GLY A 114 -23.09 9.08 -23.23
C GLY A 114 -23.22 10.48 -22.63
N ASN A 115 -22.65 10.74 -21.45
CA ASN A 115 -22.58 12.07 -20.85
C ASN A 115 -21.18 12.67 -20.99
N SER A 116 -21.10 14.00 -20.93
CA SER A 116 -19.83 14.73 -20.93
C SER A 116 -19.16 14.72 -19.56
N ALA A 117 -19.84 14.28 -18.50
CA ALA A 117 -19.29 14.21 -17.14
C ALA A 117 -20.03 13.14 -16.34
N GLY A 118 -19.37 12.59 -15.32
CA GLY A 118 -19.94 11.57 -14.44
C GLY A 118 -18.86 10.69 -13.81
N THR A 119 -19.28 9.75 -12.98
CA THR A 119 -18.37 8.81 -12.33
C THR A 119 -18.45 7.45 -13.01
N VAL A 120 -17.30 6.91 -13.39
CA VAL A 120 -17.16 5.52 -13.85
C VAL A 120 -16.52 4.68 -12.75
N SER A 121 -16.86 3.40 -12.68
CA SER A 121 -16.36 2.48 -11.65
C SER A 121 -15.65 1.29 -12.26
N VAL A 122 -14.54 0.91 -11.65
CA VAL A 122 -13.80 -0.32 -11.94
C VAL A 122 -13.66 -1.10 -10.65
N THR A 123 -14.22 -2.30 -10.62
CA THR A 123 -14.07 -3.23 -9.51
C THR A 123 -13.09 -4.32 -9.92
N TYR A 124 -11.96 -4.35 -9.23
CA TYR A 124 -10.94 -5.37 -9.37
C TYR A 124 -11.06 -6.38 -8.22
N THR A 125 -11.00 -7.66 -8.56
CA THR A 125 -10.92 -8.76 -7.59
C THR A 125 -9.57 -9.43 -7.77
N ALA A 126 -8.76 -9.44 -6.72
CA ALA A 126 -7.42 -10.03 -6.75
C ALA A 126 -7.45 -11.51 -7.13
N GLY A 127 -6.40 -11.96 -7.82
CA GLY A 127 -6.17 -13.37 -8.11
C GLY A 127 -5.98 -14.21 -6.85
N ASN A 128 -5.83 -15.53 -7.04
CA ASN A 128 -5.60 -16.47 -5.95
C ASN A 128 -4.10 -16.73 -5.68
N GLU A 129 -3.21 -16.09 -6.43
CA GLU A 129 -1.76 -16.20 -6.26
C GLU A 129 -1.19 -14.91 -5.71
N ALA A 130 -0.16 -15.03 -4.87
CA ALA A 130 0.52 -13.88 -4.31
C ALA A 130 1.49 -13.28 -5.33
N GLY A 131 1.59 -11.95 -5.37
CA GLY A 131 2.45 -11.28 -6.32
C GLY A 131 2.14 -9.80 -6.51
N ASP A 132 2.77 -9.22 -7.53
CA ASP A 132 2.62 -7.83 -7.92
C ASP A 132 1.74 -7.76 -9.18
N GLU A 133 0.68 -6.95 -9.12
CA GLU A 133 -0.18 -6.67 -10.26
C GLU A 133 -0.24 -5.17 -10.55
N GLU A 134 -0.09 -4.81 -11.83
CA GLU A 134 -0.28 -3.44 -12.29
C GLU A 134 -1.64 -3.29 -12.96
N ILE A 135 -2.39 -2.26 -12.55
CA ILE A 135 -3.71 -1.94 -13.10
C ILE A 135 -3.64 -0.62 -13.86
N THR A 136 -3.88 -0.70 -15.16
CA THR A 136 -4.05 0.48 -16.03
C THR A 136 -5.51 0.59 -16.45
N ILE A 137 -6.14 1.72 -16.15
CA ILE A 137 -7.53 2.03 -16.52
C ILE A 137 -7.51 3.13 -17.58
N VAL A 138 -8.17 2.88 -18.70
CA VAL A 138 -8.32 3.84 -19.80
C VAL A 138 -9.79 4.15 -20.00
N VAL A 139 -10.16 5.42 -19.90
CA VAL A 139 -11.50 5.90 -20.25
C VAL A 139 -11.41 6.57 -21.61
N SER A 140 -12.30 6.21 -22.53
CA SER A 140 -12.36 6.80 -23.86
C SER A 140 -13.65 7.60 -24.07
N ASP A 141 -13.54 8.63 -24.89
CA ASP A 141 -14.69 9.36 -25.40
C ASP A 141 -15.12 8.87 -26.79
N GLY A 142 -16.29 9.31 -27.25
CA GLY A 142 -16.85 8.93 -28.55
C GLY A 142 -16.31 9.72 -29.75
N GLN A 143 -15.21 10.48 -29.62
CA GLN A 143 -14.65 11.20 -30.76
C GLN A 143 -14.01 10.24 -31.78
N ASP A 144 -13.80 10.72 -33.01
CA ASP A 144 -13.00 10.03 -34.02
C ASP A 144 -11.85 10.94 -34.49
N PRO A 145 -10.58 10.61 -34.15
CA PRO A 145 -10.17 9.46 -33.34
C PRO A 145 -10.55 9.64 -31.86
N ALA A 146 -10.87 8.54 -31.19
CA ALA A 146 -11.22 8.55 -29.76
C ALA A 146 -10.06 9.14 -28.95
N LYS A 147 -10.41 10.01 -27.99
CA LYS A 147 -9.43 10.54 -27.05
C LYS A 147 -9.49 9.76 -25.75
N LEU A 148 -8.31 9.55 -25.19
CA LEU A 148 -8.11 8.66 -24.05
C LEU A 148 -7.73 9.48 -22.83
N LEU A 149 -8.31 9.11 -21.69
CA LEU A 149 -7.87 9.50 -20.38
C LEU A 149 -7.36 8.25 -19.67
N THR A 150 -6.05 8.18 -19.45
CA THR A 150 -5.36 7.02 -18.87
C THR A 150 -5.02 7.28 -17.41
N PHE A 151 -5.35 6.33 -16.55
CA PHE A 151 -4.95 6.28 -15.15
C PHE A 151 -4.13 5.01 -14.93
N THR A 152 -2.87 5.19 -14.55
CA THR A 152 -2.01 4.11 -14.07
C THR A 152 -1.96 4.16 -12.57
N TYR A 153 -2.38 3.10 -11.91
CA TYR A 153 -2.32 2.99 -10.45
C TYR A 153 -0.99 2.37 -10.04
N PRO A 154 -0.48 2.69 -8.82
CA PRO A 154 0.67 2.00 -8.26
C PRO A 154 0.44 0.49 -8.25
N THR A 155 1.51 -0.28 -8.39
CA THR A 155 1.48 -1.74 -8.30
C THR A 155 0.73 -2.17 -7.04
N ILE A 156 -0.32 -2.97 -7.24
CA ILE A 156 -1.08 -3.61 -6.18
C ILE A 156 -0.38 -4.91 -5.83
N ARG A 157 -0.22 -5.15 -4.53
CA ARG A 157 0.35 -6.40 -4.04
C ARG A 157 -0.74 -7.32 -3.55
N ILE A 158 -0.82 -8.50 -4.15
CA ILE A 158 -1.69 -9.56 -3.68
C ILE A 158 -0.97 -10.26 -2.54
N ALA A 159 -1.51 -10.05 -1.34
CA ALA A 159 -1.08 -10.71 -0.14
C ALA A 159 -1.53 -12.17 -0.13
N ASP A 160 -0.59 -13.10 0.05
CA ASP A 160 -0.97 -14.46 0.45
C ASP A 160 -1.66 -14.40 1.82
N THR A 161 -2.97 -14.63 1.85
CA THR A 161 -3.78 -14.52 3.05
C THR A 161 -3.36 -15.48 4.14
N ASP A 162 -2.84 -16.64 3.76
CA ASP A 162 -2.45 -17.68 4.71
C ASP A 162 -1.14 -17.28 5.41
N CYS A 163 -0.33 -16.44 4.75
CA CYS A 163 0.95 -15.97 5.24
C CYS A 163 0.99 -14.49 5.64
N PHE A 164 -0.14 -13.78 5.67
CA PHE A 164 -0.12 -12.37 6.06
C PHE A 164 -0.58 -12.19 7.50
N THR A 165 0.36 -11.93 8.39
CA THR A 165 0.07 -11.42 9.73
C THR A 165 0.02 -9.89 9.68
N ASP A 166 -1.00 -9.33 10.30
CA ASP A 166 -1.31 -7.91 10.42
C ASP A 166 -0.11 -7.05 10.89
N GLN A 167 -0.21 -5.71 10.72
CA GLN A 167 0.82 -4.74 11.13
C GLN A 167 1.29 -4.88 12.60
N LEU A 168 0.53 -5.63 13.41
CA LEU A 168 0.86 -5.98 14.79
C LEU A 168 2.26 -6.59 14.94
N LEU A 169 2.80 -7.28 13.91
CA LEU A 169 4.10 -7.94 14.05
C LEU A 169 5.31 -7.06 13.76
N ILE A 170 5.16 -5.89 13.13
CA ILE A 170 6.28 -5.02 12.78
C ILE A 170 6.62 -4.12 13.96
N GLY A 171 7.89 -4.07 14.35
CA GLY A 171 8.37 -3.22 15.43
C GLY A 171 9.48 -3.86 16.26
N PHE A 172 9.75 -3.27 17.41
CA PHE A 172 10.74 -3.76 18.36
C PHE A 172 10.11 -4.74 19.36
N TYR A 173 10.88 -5.78 19.67
CA TYR A 173 10.51 -6.83 20.60
C TYR A 173 11.57 -6.99 21.67
N ASP A 174 11.13 -7.13 22.91
CA ASP A 174 11.97 -7.67 23.97
C ASP A 174 12.01 -9.19 23.83
N THR A 175 13.21 -9.75 23.82
CA THR A 175 13.41 -11.20 23.68
C THR A 175 14.00 -11.81 24.93
N VAL A 176 13.56 -13.03 25.24
CA VAL A 176 14.17 -13.89 26.26
C VAL A 176 14.47 -15.23 25.61
N THR A 177 15.75 -15.59 25.56
CA THR A 177 16.24 -16.80 24.87
C THR A 177 16.89 -17.77 25.84
N ASP A 178 16.44 -19.02 25.78
CA ASP A 178 17.18 -20.17 26.30
C ASP A 178 17.83 -20.86 25.11
N GLY A 179 19.16 -20.92 25.05
CA GLY A 179 19.90 -21.39 23.89
C GLY A 179 21.07 -22.31 24.23
N HIS A 180 21.52 -23.06 23.24
CA HIS A 180 22.61 -24.03 23.30
C HIS A 180 23.62 -23.73 22.20
N ASP A 181 24.89 -23.66 22.57
CA ASP A 181 26.01 -23.56 21.63
C ASP A 181 26.49 -24.96 21.26
N GLY A 182 26.31 -25.33 19.99
CA GLY A 182 26.65 -26.66 19.49
C GLY A 182 28.16 -26.92 19.41
N LEU A 183 28.99 -25.86 19.36
CA LEU A 183 30.44 -25.97 19.26
C LEU A 183 31.09 -26.12 20.65
N SER A 184 30.68 -25.30 21.61
CA SER A 184 31.24 -25.31 22.97
C SER A 184 30.49 -26.25 23.93
N GLY A 185 29.25 -26.60 23.61
CA GLY A 185 28.35 -27.39 24.46
C GLY A 185 27.82 -26.60 25.66
N LEU A 186 27.89 -25.28 25.63
CA LEU A 186 27.41 -24.40 26.70
C LEU A 186 25.92 -24.09 26.53
N ASP A 187 25.20 -24.11 27.64
CA ASP A 187 23.81 -23.67 27.73
C ASP A 187 23.73 -22.24 28.26
N PHE A 188 22.88 -21.45 27.63
CA PHE A 188 22.53 -20.09 28.02
C PHE A 188 21.06 -20.06 28.40
N THR A 189 20.73 -19.42 29.54
CA THR A 189 19.35 -19.34 30.03
C THR A 189 18.96 -17.91 30.30
N GLY A 190 17.78 -17.49 29.83
CA GLY A 190 17.21 -16.18 30.09
C GLY A 190 18.02 -15.04 29.47
N LEU A 191 18.63 -15.25 28.30
CA LEU A 191 19.33 -14.20 27.57
C LEU A 191 18.33 -13.15 27.11
N ALA A 192 18.44 -11.95 27.68
CA ALA A 192 17.62 -10.82 27.29
C ALA A 192 18.27 -10.06 26.13
N SER A 193 17.51 -9.78 25.08
CA SER A 193 17.95 -8.96 23.94
C SER A 193 16.78 -8.16 23.38
N THR A 194 17.04 -7.41 22.31
CA THR A 194 16.02 -6.70 21.54
C THR A 194 16.15 -7.11 20.08
N VAL A 195 15.01 -7.42 19.46
CA VAL A 195 14.93 -7.75 18.04
C VAL A 195 13.90 -6.87 17.37
N GLU A 196 14.28 -6.27 16.25
CA GLU A 196 13.37 -5.56 15.36
C GLU A 196 12.86 -6.53 14.30
N ILE A 197 11.54 -6.58 14.13
CA ILE A 197 10.87 -7.25 13.03
C ILE A 197 10.42 -6.17 12.03
N TYR A 198 10.82 -6.33 10.77
CA TYR A 198 10.43 -5.43 9.69
C TYR A 198 10.22 -6.19 8.38
N MET A 199 9.45 -5.62 7.46
CA MET A 199 9.29 -6.21 6.13
C MET A 199 10.56 -5.99 5.31
N ARG A 200 10.96 -6.99 4.51
CA ARG A 200 12.04 -6.83 3.55
C ARG A 200 11.47 -6.34 2.21
N GLY A 201 12.17 -5.41 1.58
CA GLY A 201 11.84 -4.85 0.27
C GLY A 201 11.86 -5.84 -0.93
N ASP A 202 11.93 -7.15 -0.70
CA ASP A 202 11.58 -8.18 -1.69
C ASP A 202 10.07 -8.50 -1.70
N ASN A 203 9.30 -7.83 -0.83
CA ASN A 203 7.86 -7.62 -0.98
C ASN A 203 6.99 -8.88 -1.04
N HIS A 204 7.50 -9.99 -0.51
CA HIS A 204 6.69 -11.18 -0.31
C HIS A 204 5.86 -11.03 0.97
N PRO A 205 4.53 -11.00 0.86
CA PRO A 205 3.62 -11.05 1.99
C PRO A 205 3.96 -12.26 2.87
N GLY A 206 4.13 -12.04 4.17
CA GLY A 206 4.53 -13.08 5.12
C GLY A 206 6.01 -13.32 5.29
N LYS A 207 6.87 -12.67 4.51
CA LYS A 207 8.32 -12.72 4.70
C LYS A 207 8.77 -11.51 5.52
N TYR A 208 9.24 -11.79 6.73
CA TYR A 208 9.74 -10.77 7.65
C TYR A 208 11.24 -10.91 7.82
N ARG A 209 11.89 -9.80 8.16
CA ARG A 209 13.30 -9.76 8.52
C ARG A 209 13.44 -9.45 9.99
N PHE A 210 14.26 -10.24 10.66
CA PHE A 210 14.60 -10.02 12.06
C PHE A 210 16.00 -9.42 12.13
N SER A 211 16.20 -8.44 13.02
CA SER A 211 17.51 -7.81 13.22
C SER A 211 18.56 -8.75 13.82
N ASP A 212 18.13 -9.80 14.53
CA ASP A 212 18.99 -10.84 15.09
C ASP A 212 18.25 -12.20 15.17
N GLY A 213 18.69 -13.18 14.40
CA GLY A 213 18.14 -14.53 14.36
C GLY A 213 18.69 -15.48 15.41
N SER A 214 19.77 -15.11 16.08
CA SER A 214 20.26 -15.82 17.28
C SER A 214 19.64 -15.29 18.57
N PHE A 215 18.84 -14.22 18.47
CA PHE A 215 18.11 -13.58 19.57
C PHE A 215 19.00 -13.29 20.79
N GLY A 216 20.20 -12.78 20.55
CA GLY A 216 21.21 -12.42 21.55
C GLY A 216 22.30 -13.46 21.79
N LEU A 217 22.14 -14.72 21.34
CA LEU A 217 23.13 -15.77 21.61
C LEU A 217 24.47 -15.49 20.94
N TYR A 218 24.49 -15.07 19.67
CA TYR A 218 25.75 -14.78 18.96
C TYR A 218 26.38 -13.47 19.42
N VAL A 219 25.57 -12.53 19.89
CA VAL A 219 26.05 -11.31 20.55
C VAL A 219 26.82 -11.66 21.82
N GLU A 220 26.28 -12.55 22.66
CA GLU A 220 26.91 -13.00 23.91
C GLU A 220 28.22 -13.76 23.66
N GLN A 221 28.28 -14.52 22.56
CA GLN A 221 29.51 -15.20 22.11
C GLN A 221 30.55 -14.25 21.49
N GLY A 222 30.18 -12.98 21.24
CA GLY A 222 31.07 -11.98 20.65
C GLY A 222 31.11 -11.97 19.11
N PHE A 223 30.20 -12.69 18.45
CA PHE A 223 30.06 -12.69 16.98
C PHE A 223 29.17 -11.55 16.47
N GLY A 224 28.33 -10.97 17.33
CA GLY A 224 27.37 -9.94 16.97
C GLY A 224 26.03 -10.51 16.49
N GLY A 225 25.07 -9.64 16.19
CA GLY A 225 23.75 -10.05 15.71
C GLY A 225 23.79 -10.47 14.23
N ASN A 226 22.91 -11.39 13.85
CA ASN A 226 22.80 -11.89 12.48
C ASN A 226 21.38 -11.68 11.95
N PHE A 227 21.23 -11.07 10.78
CA PHE A 227 19.91 -10.94 10.19
C PHE A 227 19.40 -12.29 9.69
N ILE A 228 18.09 -12.51 9.79
CA ILE A 228 17.41 -13.65 9.18
C ILE A 228 16.12 -13.22 8.51
N HIS A 229 15.72 -13.97 7.47
CA HIS A 229 14.38 -13.86 6.92
C HIS A 229 13.56 -15.01 7.45
N VAL A 230 12.33 -14.74 7.87
CA VAL A 230 11.43 -15.71 8.46
C VAL A 230 10.08 -15.59 7.76
N TYR A 231 9.51 -16.71 7.33
CA TYR A 231 8.12 -16.67 6.89
C TYR A 231 7.20 -16.87 8.09
N MET A 232 6.14 -16.07 8.19
CA MET A 232 5.17 -16.16 9.27
C MET A 232 3.77 -16.25 8.67
N CYS A 233 3.00 -17.26 9.07
CA CYS A 233 1.73 -17.61 8.46
C CYS A 233 0.73 -18.11 9.50
N ASP A 234 -0.50 -17.60 9.50
CA ASP A 234 -1.65 -18.14 10.26
C ASP A 234 -1.35 -18.54 11.72
N ASN A 235 -0.65 -17.67 12.44
CA ASN A 235 -0.16 -17.85 13.82
C ASN A 235 1.05 -18.77 13.98
N GLN A 236 1.77 -19.06 12.92
CA GLN A 236 2.96 -19.90 12.91
C GLN A 236 4.16 -19.15 12.35
N VAL A 237 5.33 -19.57 12.81
CA VAL A 237 6.61 -19.23 12.21
C VAL A 237 7.05 -20.43 11.36
N LEU A 238 7.23 -20.21 10.06
CA LEU A 238 7.52 -21.22 9.05
C LEU A 238 8.86 -20.92 8.37
N ASP A 239 9.92 -21.45 8.95
CA ASP A 239 11.26 -21.53 8.36
C ASP A 239 11.98 -20.18 8.10
N ALA A 240 13.31 -20.25 8.02
CA ALA A 240 14.14 -19.12 7.66
C ALA A 240 14.97 -19.39 6.40
N ASP A 241 15.27 -18.31 5.67
CA ASP A 241 16.15 -18.35 4.48
C ASP A 241 17.58 -18.82 4.83
N GLU A 242 18.29 -19.32 3.81
CA GLU A 242 19.60 -19.98 3.77
C GLU A 242 20.73 -19.22 4.48
N GLU A 243 20.59 -17.90 4.73
CA GLU A 243 21.63 -17.06 5.32
C GLU A 243 22.03 -17.52 6.74
N PHE A 244 21.13 -18.20 7.46
CA PHE A 244 21.44 -18.87 8.73
C PHE A 244 21.23 -20.39 8.71
N ALA A 245 20.99 -20.97 7.52
CA ALA A 245 20.77 -22.40 7.24
C ALA A 245 20.22 -23.15 8.45
N GLY A 246 19.01 -22.79 8.88
CA GLY A 246 18.49 -23.18 10.17
C GLY A 246 16.97 -23.30 10.15
N ASN A 247 16.44 -24.20 10.97
CA ASN A 247 15.00 -24.41 11.07
C ASN A 247 14.43 -23.45 12.11
N TYR A 248 13.41 -22.69 11.73
CA TYR A 248 12.64 -21.82 12.63
C TYR A 248 11.19 -22.28 12.63
N THR A 249 10.68 -22.57 13.82
CA THR A 249 9.27 -22.95 14.02
C THR A 249 8.73 -22.24 15.23
N GLY A 250 7.44 -21.93 15.25
CA GLY A 250 6.92 -21.16 16.37
C GLY A 250 5.44 -20.88 16.28
N THR A 251 4.95 -20.18 17.30
CA THR A 251 3.57 -19.73 17.41
C THR A 251 3.50 -18.25 17.66
N ILE A 252 2.44 -17.61 17.17
CA ILE A 252 2.15 -16.19 17.34
C ILE A 252 0.80 -16.10 18.06
N THR A 253 0.74 -15.35 19.14
CA THR A 253 -0.51 -15.13 19.88
C THR A 253 -1.25 -13.90 19.36
N ALA A 254 -2.52 -13.76 19.74
CA ALA A 254 -3.37 -12.64 19.29
C ALA A 254 -2.88 -11.25 19.78
N ASP A 255 -2.07 -11.20 20.83
CA ASP A 255 -1.41 -10.00 21.34
C ASP A 255 -0.02 -9.77 20.74
N GLY A 256 0.36 -10.55 19.71
CA GLY A 256 1.61 -10.39 18.98
C GLY A 256 2.83 -11.02 19.66
N VAL A 257 2.68 -11.77 20.76
CA VAL A 257 3.79 -12.50 21.37
C VAL A 257 4.19 -13.66 20.48
N LEU A 258 5.48 -13.76 20.16
CA LEU A 258 6.04 -14.88 19.38
C LEU A 258 6.79 -15.83 20.30
N THR A 259 6.59 -17.13 20.12
CA THR A 259 7.44 -18.16 20.71
C THR A 259 8.08 -18.94 19.57
N ILE A 260 9.41 -18.88 19.47
CA ILE A 260 10.18 -19.41 18.35
C ILE A 260 11.18 -20.44 18.87
N THR A 261 11.09 -21.64 18.35
CA THR A 261 12.13 -22.67 18.44
C THR A 261 12.99 -22.60 17.19
N TRP A 262 14.30 -22.45 17.37
CA TRP A 262 15.24 -22.30 16.28
C TRP A 262 16.43 -23.23 16.43
N SER A 263 17.05 -23.57 15.30
CA SER A 263 18.31 -24.32 15.24
C SER A 263 19.05 -23.96 13.97
N ASN A 264 20.38 -24.08 13.95
CA ASN A 264 21.18 -23.82 12.76
C ASN A 264 22.08 -25.01 12.37
N THR A 265 22.73 -24.90 11.22
CA THR A 265 23.67 -25.92 10.71
C THR A 265 24.95 -26.07 11.54
N PHE A 266 25.27 -25.11 12.41
CA PHE A 266 26.42 -25.20 13.32
C PHE A 266 26.11 -26.01 14.58
N GLY A 267 24.85 -26.42 14.77
CA GLY A 267 24.39 -27.19 15.92
C GLY A 267 23.89 -26.33 17.06
N ASP A 268 23.86 -25.00 16.89
CA ASP A 268 23.26 -24.11 17.87
C ASP A 268 21.74 -24.19 17.79
N SER A 269 21.08 -24.03 18.93
CA SER A 269 19.62 -24.06 19.00
C SER A 269 19.11 -23.23 20.15
N GLY A 270 17.81 -22.92 20.14
CA GLY A 270 17.20 -22.25 21.26
C GLY A 270 15.69 -22.15 21.16
N VAL A 271 15.10 -21.70 22.26
CA VAL A 271 13.71 -21.26 22.34
C VAL A 271 13.72 -19.81 22.80
N THR A 272 13.08 -18.96 22.00
CA THR A 272 12.98 -17.53 22.24
C THR A 272 11.52 -17.14 22.37
N VAL A 273 11.21 -16.37 23.43
CA VAL A 273 9.94 -15.65 23.55
C VAL A 273 10.19 -14.19 23.20
N MET A 274 9.40 -13.64 22.29
CA MET A 274 9.45 -12.25 21.84
C MET A 274 8.16 -11.55 22.26
N THR A 275 8.28 -10.46 23.01
CA THR A 275 7.14 -9.64 23.45
C THR A 275 7.22 -8.27 22.78
N PRO A 276 6.15 -7.79 22.11
CA PRO A 276 6.13 -6.44 21.54
C PRO A 276 6.41 -5.36 22.60
N GLN A 277 7.15 -4.31 22.24
CA GLN A 277 7.41 -3.13 23.08
C GLN A 277 6.27 -2.11 23.09
#